data_AF-A0A963QTC8-F1
#
_entry.id   AF-A0A963QTC8-F1
#
_cell.length_a   1.000
_cell.length_b   1.000
_cell.length_c   1.000
_cell.angle_alpha   90.00
_cell.angle_beta   90.00
_cell.angle_gamma   90.00
#
_symmetry.space_group_name_H-M   'P 1'
#
loop_
_entity.id
_entity.type
_entity.pdbx_description
1 polymer ?
#
loop_
_entity_poly.entity_id
_entity_poly.type
_entity_poly.pdbx_seq_one_letter_code
_entity_poly.pdbx_strand_id
1 'polypeptide(L)'
;QVLAPRFEFKPKNPTNEATPGFDYGEGGFDPTKCNVGFNEESGKFQIEIKGLVTPKSEEAQRICQEDLNEVIATFVQDKNTIERGLFDSELVPEELTQLRMGKIIKDKYPELNEEDQEAVRQHAILALNLTQKAKEEALGAAEGDSDKKANTAFVDGVRKFVMDVRDLDIDLIDRINPF
;
A
#
# COMPACT_ATOMS: atom_id res chain seq x y z
N GLN A 1 1.16 4.49 21.76
CA GLN A 1 0.46 3.84 20.63
C GLN A 1 1.15 4.33 19.38
N VAL A 2 1.85 3.45 18.65
CA VAL A 2 2.42 3.84 17.35
C VAL A 2 1.23 3.93 16.40
N LEU A 3 0.90 5.13 15.93
CA LEU A 3 -0.15 5.32 14.94
C LEU A 3 0.26 4.55 13.68
N ALA A 4 -0.59 3.61 13.24
CA ALA A 4 -0.41 2.98 11.95
C ALA A 4 -0.41 4.08 10.87
N PRO A 5 0.44 3.97 9.83
CA PRO A 5 0.49 4.95 8.76
C PRO A 5 -0.88 5.05 8.09
N ARG A 6 -1.35 6.27 7.83
CA ARG A 6 -2.61 6.51 7.14
C ARG A 6 -2.31 6.72 5.66
N PHE A 7 -2.61 5.71 4.85
CA PHE A 7 -2.45 5.79 3.40
C PHE A 7 -3.74 6.24 2.73
N GLU A 8 -3.59 7.14 1.77
CA GLU A 8 -4.61 7.59 0.82
C GLU A 8 -4.12 7.22 -0.58
N PHE A 9 -4.66 6.14 -1.14
CA PHE A 9 -4.30 5.70 -2.49
C PHE A 9 -5.17 6.42 -3.52
N LYS A 10 -4.54 6.92 -4.58
CA LYS A 10 -5.23 7.59 -5.69
C LYS A 10 -4.84 6.96 -7.02
N PRO A 11 -5.79 6.80 -7.96
CA PRO A 11 -5.43 6.41 -9.32
C PRO A 11 -4.57 7.49 -9.96
N LYS A 12 -3.50 7.08 -10.63
CA LYS A 12 -2.65 8.00 -11.40
C LYS A 12 -3.37 8.43 -12.68
N ASN A 13 -3.68 9.73 -12.80
CA ASN A 13 -4.23 10.34 -14.00
C ASN A 13 -3.40 11.56 -14.44
N PRO A 14 -3.32 11.86 -15.76
CA PRO A 14 -2.61 13.05 -16.26
C PRO A 14 -3.17 14.38 -15.77
N THR A 15 -4.44 14.40 -15.33
CA THR A 15 -5.14 15.58 -14.82
C THR A 15 -5.05 15.72 -13.31
N ASN A 16 -4.35 14.83 -12.61
CA ASN A 16 -4.12 14.99 -11.19
C ASN A 16 -3.24 16.21 -10.94
N GLU A 17 -3.51 16.92 -9.84
CA GLU A 17 -2.75 18.08 -9.41
C GLU A 17 -2.28 17.88 -7.97
N ALA A 18 -1.31 18.70 -7.54
CA ALA A 18 -0.84 18.73 -6.16
C ALA A 18 -2.01 19.00 -5.21
N THR A 19 -2.19 18.14 -4.21
CA THR A 19 -3.19 18.33 -3.16
C THR A 19 -2.65 19.35 -2.17
N PRO A 20 -3.39 20.45 -1.85
CA PRO A 20 -2.95 21.43 -0.87
C PRO A 20 -2.59 20.80 0.48
N GLY A 21 -1.47 21.21 1.05
CA GLY A 21 -0.98 20.71 2.34
C GLY A 21 -0.18 19.40 2.27
N PHE A 22 0.03 18.82 1.08
CA PHE A 22 0.93 17.67 0.92
C PHE A 22 2.30 18.11 0.39
N ASP A 23 3.35 17.61 1.04
CA ASP A 23 4.73 17.73 0.58
C ASP A 23 5.12 16.53 -0.29
N TYR A 24 5.37 16.80 -1.58
CA TYR A 24 5.77 15.82 -2.58
C TYR A 24 7.31 15.67 -2.71
N GLY A 25 8.08 16.24 -1.77
CA GLY A 25 9.54 16.22 -1.76
C GLY A 25 10.17 17.35 -2.59
N GLU A 26 11.51 17.34 -2.69
CA GLU A 26 12.28 18.43 -3.31
C GLU A 26 11.88 18.75 -4.77
N GLY A 27 11.44 17.73 -5.52
CA GLY A 27 10.99 17.89 -6.91
C GLY A 27 9.56 18.41 -7.07
N GLY A 28 8.79 18.51 -5.97
CA GLY A 28 7.38 18.83 -6.01
C GLY A 28 6.53 17.77 -6.73
N PHE A 29 5.27 18.13 -7.00
CA PHE A 29 4.35 17.30 -7.77
C PHE A 29 4.75 17.25 -9.24
N ASP A 30 4.74 16.05 -9.81
CA ASP A 30 5.13 15.80 -11.19
C ASP A 30 4.02 15.02 -11.92
N PRO A 31 3.33 15.64 -12.90
CA PRO A 31 2.21 14.99 -13.57
C PRO A 31 2.62 13.77 -14.41
N THR A 32 3.91 13.59 -14.71
CA THR A 32 4.41 12.52 -15.59
C THR A 32 4.70 11.20 -14.87
N LYS A 33 4.75 11.21 -13.54
CA LYS A 33 5.05 10.03 -12.71
C LYS A 33 4.01 9.83 -11.60
N CYS A 34 4.11 8.71 -10.90
CA CYS A 34 3.35 8.49 -9.67
C CYS A 34 3.93 9.31 -8.52
N ASN A 35 3.10 10.12 -7.85
CA ASN A 35 3.53 10.99 -6.77
C ASN A 35 3.29 10.40 -5.39
N VAL A 36 4.16 10.74 -4.43
CA VAL A 36 3.96 10.50 -2.99
C VAL A 36 3.97 11.82 -2.27
N GLY A 37 2.82 12.21 -1.73
CA GLY A 37 2.68 13.35 -0.84
C GLY A 37 2.68 12.89 0.61
N PHE A 38 3.31 13.67 1.49
CA PHE A 38 3.17 13.51 2.94
C PHE A 38 2.60 14.79 3.54
N ASN A 39 1.55 14.66 4.35
CA ASN A 39 1.00 15.78 5.11
C ASN A 39 1.45 15.66 6.58
N GLU A 40 2.36 16.53 7.00
CA GLU A 40 2.96 16.47 8.34
C GLU A 40 1.94 16.69 9.47
N GLU A 41 0.94 17.55 9.25
CA GLU A 41 -0.07 17.88 10.27
C GLU A 41 -0.98 16.68 10.59
N SER A 42 -1.39 15.92 9.57
CA SER A 42 -2.30 14.79 9.71
C SER A 42 -1.60 13.42 9.74
N GLY A 43 -0.30 13.36 9.41
CA GLY A 43 0.48 12.14 9.28
C GLY A 43 0.04 11.23 8.12
N LYS A 44 -0.67 11.78 7.13
CA LYS A 44 -1.21 11.04 5.98
C LYS A 44 -0.22 10.98 4.83
N PHE A 45 -0.12 9.82 4.21
CA PHE A 45 0.52 9.63 2.90
C PHE A 45 -0.54 9.65 1.82
N GLN A 46 -0.32 10.41 0.75
CA GLN A 46 -1.08 10.30 -0.48
C GLN A 46 -0.18 9.67 -1.54
N ILE A 47 -0.60 8.55 -2.12
CA ILE A 47 0.22 7.78 -3.06
C ILE A 47 -0.57 7.55 -4.34
N GLU A 48 -0.04 8.01 -5.46
CA GLU A 48 -0.61 7.72 -6.77
C GLU A 48 -0.17 6.34 -7.26
N ILE A 49 -1.11 5.56 -7.78
CA ILE A 49 -0.89 4.21 -8.30
C ILE A 49 -1.50 4.12 -9.69
N LYS A 50 -0.72 3.66 -10.66
CA LYS A 50 -1.22 3.37 -12.01
C LYS A 50 -2.02 2.07 -12.00
N GLY A 51 -3.15 2.08 -12.73
CA GLY A 51 -4.04 0.91 -12.83
C GLY A 51 -4.94 0.67 -11.62
N LEU A 52 -4.87 1.51 -10.58
CA LEU A 52 -5.69 1.38 -9.37
C LEU A 52 -7.17 1.54 -9.68
N VAL A 53 -7.94 0.54 -9.28
CA VAL A 53 -9.40 0.54 -9.34
C VAL A 53 -9.94 1.40 -8.21
N THR A 54 -10.81 2.35 -8.56
CA THR A 54 -11.43 3.25 -7.59
C THR A 54 -12.68 2.60 -7.00
N PRO A 55 -12.82 2.51 -5.66
CA PRO A 55 -14.05 2.01 -5.05
C PRO A 55 -15.23 2.94 -5.36
N LYS A 56 -16.31 2.38 -5.89
CA LYS A 56 -17.47 3.13 -6.37
C LYS A 56 -18.58 3.22 -5.34
N SER A 57 -18.83 2.14 -4.60
CA SER A 57 -19.84 2.16 -3.53
C SER A 57 -19.34 2.85 -2.27
N GLU A 58 -20.26 3.45 -1.52
CA GLU A 58 -19.97 4.03 -0.20
C GLU A 58 -19.38 2.98 0.74
N GLU A 59 -19.87 1.74 0.65
CA GLU A 59 -19.37 0.64 1.49
C GLU A 59 -17.92 0.26 1.13
N ALA A 60 -17.59 0.14 -0.15
CA ALA A 60 -16.20 -0.12 -0.56
C ALA A 60 -15.25 1.02 -0.16
N GLN A 61 -15.70 2.27 -0.26
CA GLN A 61 -14.93 3.43 0.19
C GLN A 61 -14.69 3.41 1.70
N ARG A 62 -15.72 3.07 2.48
CA ARG A 62 -15.63 2.91 3.94
C ARG A 62 -14.65 1.79 4.30
N ILE A 63 -14.75 0.64 3.64
CA ILE A 63 -13.84 -0.50 3.86
C ILE A 63 -12.39 -0.10 3.59
N CYS A 64 -12.11 0.56 2.47
CA CYS A 64 -10.76 1.01 2.14
C CYS A 64 -10.19 2.01 3.17
N GLN A 65 -11.03 2.81 3.83
CA GLN A 65 -10.60 3.85 4.77
C GLN A 65 -10.52 3.37 6.22
N GLU A 66 -11.44 2.49 6.63
CA GLU A 66 -11.68 2.16 8.04
C GLU A 66 -11.38 0.70 8.36
N ASP A 67 -11.77 -0.22 7.47
CA ASP A 67 -11.76 -1.67 7.75
C ASP A 67 -10.59 -2.42 7.09
N LEU A 68 -9.78 -1.73 6.29
CA LEU A 68 -8.69 -2.35 5.52
C LEU A 68 -7.73 -3.16 6.40
N ASN A 69 -7.50 -2.70 7.63
CA ASN A 69 -6.67 -3.39 8.61
C ASN A 69 -7.23 -4.77 9.00
N GLU A 70 -8.56 -4.97 9.00
CA GLU A 70 -9.16 -6.26 9.31
C GLU A 70 -8.96 -7.26 8.16
N VAL A 71 -9.02 -6.79 6.92
CA VAL A 71 -8.72 -7.60 5.73
C VAL A 71 -7.26 -8.04 5.76
N ILE A 72 -6.35 -7.09 5.97
CA ILE A 72 -4.92 -7.37 6.10
C ILE A 72 -4.64 -8.31 7.26
N ALA A 73 -5.24 -8.08 8.43
CA ALA A 73 -5.09 -8.94 9.60
C ALA A 73 -5.52 -10.38 9.30
N THR A 74 -6.65 -10.57 8.60
CA THR A 74 -7.13 -11.89 8.21
C THR A 74 -6.13 -12.58 7.27
N PHE A 75 -5.57 -11.83 6.31
CA PHE A 75 -4.58 -12.34 5.36
C PHE A 75 -3.27 -12.76 6.05
N VAL A 76 -2.71 -11.91 6.93
CA VAL A 76 -1.45 -12.21 7.63
C VAL A 76 -1.61 -13.20 8.79
N GLN A 77 -2.84 -13.60 9.13
CA GLN A 77 -3.13 -14.65 10.10
C GLN A 77 -3.45 -16.00 9.43
N ASP A 78 -3.67 -16.01 8.10
CA ASP A 78 -3.94 -17.25 7.38
C ASP A 78 -2.68 -18.10 7.28
N LYS A 79 -2.64 -19.19 8.06
CA LYS A 79 -1.45 -20.05 8.17
C LYS A 79 -0.98 -20.57 6.81
N ASN A 80 -1.90 -20.95 5.93
CA ASN A 80 -1.53 -21.47 4.62
C ASN A 80 -0.86 -20.41 3.75
N THR A 81 -1.40 -19.18 3.76
CA THR A 81 -0.84 -18.03 3.06
C THR A 81 0.56 -17.70 3.57
N ILE A 82 0.76 -17.69 4.89
CA ILE A 82 2.07 -17.43 5.51
C ILE A 82 3.07 -18.54 5.18
N GLU A 83 2.69 -19.81 5.37
CA GLU A 83 3.58 -20.96 5.14
C GLU A 83 4.07 -21.00 3.69
N ARG A 84 3.15 -20.79 2.73
CA ARG A 84 3.54 -20.70 1.32
C ARG A 84 4.39 -19.47 1.07
N GLY A 85 3.97 -18.30 1.54
CA GLY A 85 4.70 -17.04 1.33
C GLY A 85 6.14 -17.08 1.82
N LEU A 86 6.41 -17.71 2.97
CA LEU A 86 7.74 -17.74 3.58
C LEU A 86 8.63 -18.90 3.09
N PHE A 87 8.05 -20.03 2.69
CA PHE A 87 8.81 -21.27 2.53
C PHE A 87 8.66 -21.95 1.16
N ASP A 88 7.69 -21.55 0.34
CA ASP A 88 7.49 -22.11 -1.00
C ASP A 88 8.22 -21.26 -2.05
N SER A 89 9.43 -21.69 -2.44
CA SER A 89 10.26 -20.97 -3.41
C SER A 89 9.70 -20.99 -4.83
N GLU A 90 8.73 -21.85 -5.13
CA GLU A 90 8.08 -21.95 -6.45
C GLU A 90 6.76 -21.16 -6.49
N LEU A 91 6.36 -20.53 -5.39
CA LEU A 91 5.15 -19.75 -5.29
C LEU A 91 5.20 -18.53 -6.21
N VAL A 92 4.16 -18.38 -7.03
CA VAL A 92 3.89 -17.16 -7.78
C VAL A 92 3.20 -16.15 -6.85
N PRO A 93 3.75 -14.94 -6.62
CA PRO A 93 3.19 -13.96 -5.69
C PRO A 93 1.72 -13.62 -5.91
N GLU A 94 1.30 -13.58 -7.18
CA GLU A 94 -0.09 -13.35 -7.58
C GLU A 94 -1.07 -14.39 -7.01
N GLU A 95 -0.63 -15.60 -6.70
CA GLU A 95 -1.49 -16.56 -5.98
C GLU A 95 -1.86 -16.06 -4.58
N LEU A 96 -0.98 -15.31 -3.92
CA LEU A 96 -1.28 -14.70 -2.63
C LEU A 96 -2.02 -13.37 -2.83
N THR A 97 -1.43 -12.46 -3.59
CA THR A 97 -1.90 -11.07 -3.70
C THR A 97 -3.23 -10.96 -4.45
N GLN A 98 -3.47 -11.80 -5.46
CA GLN A 98 -4.71 -11.80 -6.23
C GLN A 98 -5.68 -12.87 -5.72
N LEU A 99 -5.28 -14.14 -5.74
CA LEU A 99 -6.21 -15.24 -5.48
C LEU A 99 -6.59 -15.37 -4.00
N ARG A 100 -5.60 -15.43 -3.09
CA ARG A 100 -5.88 -15.56 -1.65
C ARG A 100 -6.54 -14.31 -1.09
N MET A 101 -6.01 -13.13 -1.36
CA MET A 101 -6.61 -11.88 -0.89
C MET A 101 -8.02 -11.67 -1.47
N GLY A 102 -8.21 -11.90 -2.77
CA GLY A 102 -9.52 -11.80 -3.41
C GLY A 102 -10.55 -12.75 -2.79
N LYS A 103 -10.14 -13.98 -2.44
CA LYS A 103 -11.01 -14.91 -1.72
C LYS A 103 -11.41 -14.37 -0.34
N ILE A 104 -10.47 -13.85 0.45
CA ILE A 104 -10.76 -13.28 1.78
C ILE A 104 -11.79 -12.15 1.67
N ILE A 105 -11.64 -11.28 0.68
CA ILE A 105 -12.54 -10.14 0.46
C ILE A 105 -13.92 -10.62 0.05
N LYS A 106 -14.01 -11.59 -0.86
CA LYS A 106 -15.27 -12.20 -1.27
C LYS A 106 -15.99 -12.88 -0.11
N ASP A 107 -15.25 -13.56 0.76
CA ASP A 107 -15.82 -14.24 1.93
C ASP A 107 -16.28 -13.24 3.02
N LYS A 108 -15.58 -12.10 3.17
CA LYS A 108 -15.94 -11.04 4.14
C LYS A 108 -17.05 -10.11 3.67
N TYR A 109 -17.02 -9.73 2.39
CA TYR A 109 -17.91 -8.72 1.79
C TYR A 109 -18.60 -9.28 0.53
N PRO A 110 -19.39 -10.36 0.66
CA PRO A 110 -20.05 -11.01 -0.47
C PRO A 110 -21.08 -10.11 -1.18
N GLU A 111 -21.53 -9.04 -0.53
CA GLU A 111 -22.48 -8.06 -1.05
C GLU A 111 -21.86 -7.05 -2.02
N LEU A 112 -20.53 -6.87 -1.99
CA LEU A 112 -19.85 -5.99 -2.93
C LEU A 112 -19.87 -6.61 -4.34
N ASN A 113 -19.99 -5.76 -5.36
CA ASN A 113 -19.79 -6.18 -6.74
C ASN A 113 -18.30 -6.47 -7.02
N GLU A 114 -18.01 -7.15 -8.13
CA GLU A 114 -16.64 -7.58 -8.46
C GLU A 114 -15.64 -6.42 -8.58
N GLU A 115 -16.06 -5.25 -9.07
CA GLU A 115 -15.19 -4.08 -9.22
C GLU A 115 -14.82 -3.47 -7.87
N ASP A 116 -15.78 -3.38 -6.95
CA ASP A 116 -15.55 -2.91 -5.59
C ASP A 116 -14.72 -3.93 -4.76
N GLN A 117 -14.94 -5.24 -4.97
CA GLN A 117 -14.10 -6.27 -4.37
C GLN A 117 -12.64 -6.13 -4.83
N GLU A 118 -12.43 -5.90 -6.13
CA GLU A 118 -11.09 -5.68 -6.68
C GLU A 118 -10.46 -4.38 -6.15
N ALA A 119 -11.24 -3.29 -6.03
CA ALA A 119 -10.75 -2.05 -5.42
C ALA A 119 -10.23 -2.30 -3.99
N VAL A 120 -11.01 -2.97 -3.14
CA VAL A 120 -10.62 -3.30 -1.77
C VAL A 120 -9.38 -4.19 -1.75
N ARG A 121 -9.27 -5.16 -2.67
CA ARG A 121 -8.12 -6.06 -2.79
C ARG A 121 -6.83 -5.31 -3.07
N GLN A 122 -6.86 -4.45 -4.09
CA GLN A 122 -5.72 -3.64 -4.47
C GLN A 122 -5.27 -2.74 -3.32
N HIS A 123 -6.22 -2.08 -2.63
CA HIS A 123 -5.89 -1.24 -1.47
C HIS A 123 -5.26 -2.05 -0.33
N ALA A 124 -5.75 -3.26 -0.07
CA ALA A 124 -5.23 -4.11 1.00
C ALA A 124 -3.78 -4.56 0.72
N ILE A 125 -3.51 -5.01 -0.50
CA ILE A 125 -2.17 -5.43 -0.92
C ILE A 125 -1.20 -4.24 -0.98
N LEU A 126 -1.64 -3.08 -1.46
CA LEU A 126 -0.85 -1.85 -1.44
C LEU A 126 -0.43 -1.47 -0.02
N ALA A 127 -1.39 -1.36 0.89
CA ALA A 127 -1.12 -1.02 2.29
C ALA A 127 -0.20 -2.05 2.96
N LEU A 128 -0.41 -3.35 2.71
CA LEU A 128 0.43 -4.41 3.25
C LEU A 128 1.87 -4.30 2.73
N ASN A 129 2.06 -4.29 1.41
CA ASN A 129 3.40 -4.23 0.80
C ASN A 129 4.16 -2.97 1.19
N LEU A 130 3.49 -1.80 1.20
CA LEU A 130 4.11 -0.55 1.61
C LEU A 130 4.54 -0.57 3.07
N THR A 131 3.69 -1.11 3.95
CA THR A 131 4.02 -1.23 5.38
C THR A 131 5.21 -2.16 5.60
N GLN A 132 5.23 -3.30 4.89
CA GLN A 132 6.31 -4.28 4.99
C GLN A 132 7.64 -3.71 4.47
N LYS A 133 7.64 -3.07 3.31
CA LYS A 133 8.83 -2.45 2.71
C LYS A 133 9.36 -1.28 3.53
N ALA A 134 8.47 -0.44 4.06
CA ALA A 134 8.88 0.64 4.95
C ALA A 134 9.51 0.10 6.26
N LYS A 135 9.02 -1.04 6.77
CA LYS A 135 9.62 -1.72 7.92
C LYS A 135 10.99 -2.31 7.60
N GLU A 136 11.15 -2.98 6.46
CA GLU A 136 12.44 -3.51 5.99
C GLU A 136 13.50 -2.41 5.90
N GLU A 137 13.17 -1.27 5.27
CA GLU A 137 14.09 -0.15 5.11
C GLU A 137 14.39 0.56 6.44
N ALA A 138 13.41 0.69 7.33
CA ALA A 138 13.63 1.23 8.67
C ALA A 138 14.55 0.33 9.51
N LEU A 139 14.48 -0.99 9.33
CA LEU A 139 15.36 -1.96 9.99
C LEU A 139 16.76 -1.98 9.34
N GLY A 140 16.86 -1.89 8.02
CA GLY A 140 18.14 -1.84 7.30
C GLY A 140 18.91 -0.53 7.53
N ALA A 141 18.21 0.59 7.67
CA ALA A 141 18.82 1.89 8.03
C ALA A 141 19.36 1.93 9.47
N ALA A 142 18.93 1.03 10.36
CA ALA A 142 19.43 0.95 11.73
C ALA A 142 20.85 0.36 11.82
N GLU A 143 21.38 -0.25 10.76
CA GLU A 143 22.74 -0.79 10.71
C GLU A 143 23.79 0.23 10.23
N GLY A 144 23.37 1.41 9.76
CA GLY A 144 24.26 2.45 9.23
C GLY A 144 23.77 3.86 9.56
N ASP A 145 24.46 4.49 10.51
CA ASP A 145 24.38 5.90 10.91
C ASP A 145 23.36 6.23 12.02
N SER A 146 23.91 6.37 13.23
CA SER A 146 23.27 6.92 14.41
C SER A 146 22.97 8.41 14.21
N ASP A 147 21.68 8.76 14.10
CA ASP A 147 21.06 10.07 14.42
C ASP A 147 19.95 10.52 13.44
N LYS A 148 19.52 9.70 12.49
CA LYS A 148 18.20 9.93 11.85
C LYS A 148 17.11 9.58 12.85
N LYS A 149 16.47 10.62 13.41
CA LYS A 149 15.31 10.51 14.31
C LYS A 149 14.37 9.43 13.80
N ALA A 150 14.13 8.40 14.60
CA ALA A 150 13.23 7.28 14.29
C ALA A 150 11.84 7.70 13.76
N ASN A 151 11.44 8.96 14.00
CA ASN A 151 10.18 9.54 13.53
C ASN A 151 10.14 9.82 12.01
N THR A 152 11.27 10.01 11.32
CA THR A 152 11.28 10.24 9.85
C THR A 152 11.68 9.00 9.05
N ALA A 153 12.31 7.99 9.67
CA ALA A 153 12.78 6.79 8.99
C ALA A 153 11.66 6.04 8.25
N PHE A 154 10.46 6.02 8.80
CA PHE A 154 9.29 5.43 8.13
C PHE A 154 8.87 6.25 6.89
N VAL A 155 8.81 7.58 7.02
CA VAL A 155 8.46 8.50 5.92
C VAL A 155 9.49 8.39 4.79
N ASP A 156 10.77 8.37 5.15
CA ASP A 156 11.88 8.22 4.21
C ASP A 156 11.85 6.82 3.54
N GLY A 157 11.51 5.77 4.28
CA GLY A 157 11.34 4.40 3.74
C GLY A 157 10.21 4.30 2.73
N VAL A 158 9.03 4.85 3.03
CA VAL A 158 7.90 4.91 2.08
C VAL A 158 8.29 5.74 0.86
N ARG A 159 8.91 6.91 1.03
CA ARG A 159 9.36 7.75 -0.08
C ARG A 159 10.37 7.01 -0.96
N LYS A 160 11.37 6.34 -0.38
CA LYS A 160 12.39 5.58 -1.11
C LYS A 160 11.78 4.42 -1.89
N PHE A 161 10.92 3.62 -1.27
CA PHE A 161 10.26 2.51 -1.96
C PHE A 161 9.50 2.98 -3.20
N VAL A 162 8.79 4.11 -3.11
CA VAL A 162 8.05 4.65 -4.25
C VAL A 162 8.96 5.39 -5.25
N MET A 163 10.05 6.03 -4.81
CA MET A 163 11.00 6.70 -5.71
C MET A 163 11.84 5.71 -6.53
N ASP A 164 12.22 4.58 -5.94
CA ASP A 164 12.97 3.52 -6.63
C ASP A 164 12.11 2.82 -7.71
N VAL A 165 10.80 2.91 -7.57
CA VAL A 165 9.81 2.43 -8.54
C VAL A 165 9.32 3.62 -9.37
N ARG A 166 10.03 3.94 -10.46
CA ARG A 166 9.69 5.06 -11.36
C ARG A 166 8.22 5.17 -11.74
N ASP A 167 7.52 4.03 -11.85
CA ASP A 167 6.09 3.94 -12.12
C ASP A 167 5.45 2.92 -11.17
N LEU A 168 4.85 3.41 -10.08
CA LEU A 168 4.12 2.56 -9.13
C LEU A 168 2.85 2.04 -9.80
N ASP A 169 2.86 0.77 -10.19
CA ASP A 169 1.81 0.09 -10.96
C ASP A 169 1.22 -1.05 -10.13
N ILE A 170 -0.10 -1.23 -10.17
CA ILE A 170 -0.76 -2.29 -9.42
C ILE A 170 -0.28 -3.69 -9.83
N ASP A 171 0.02 -3.88 -11.12
CA ASP A 171 0.54 -5.16 -11.62
C ASP A 171 1.93 -5.47 -11.05
N LEU A 172 2.73 -4.44 -10.79
CA LEU A 172 4.04 -4.60 -10.13
C LEU A 172 3.85 -4.96 -8.65
N ILE A 173 2.90 -4.32 -7.98
CA ILE A 173 2.61 -4.57 -6.57
C ILE A 173 2.11 -6.00 -6.35
N ASP A 174 1.28 -6.53 -7.24
CA ASP A 174 0.79 -7.90 -7.16
C ASP A 174 1.90 -8.96 -7.31
N ARG A 175 3.03 -8.59 -7.92
CA ARG A 175 4.23 -9.43 -8.07
C ARG A 175 5.16 -9.41 -6.86
N ILE A 176 4.85 -8.63 -5.83
CA ILE A 176 5.66 -8.58 -4.61
C ILE A 176 5.07 -9.59 -3.62
N ASN A 177 5.90 -10.53 -3.18
CA ASN A 177 5.55 -11.40 -2.06
C ASN A 177 5.51 -10.54 -0.77
N PRO A 178 4.37 -10.49 -0.06
CA PRO A 178 4.24 -9.65 1.13
C PRO A 178 4.90 -10.23 2.40
N PHE A 179 5.50 -11.43 2.32
CA PHE A 179 6.12 -12.15 3.45
C PHE A 179 7.64 -12.27 3.33
#